data_AF-A0A7X3FJ16-F1
#
_entry.id   AF-A0A7X3FJ16-F1
#
_cell.length_a   1.000
_cell.length_b   1.000
_cell.length_c   1.000
_cell.angle_alpha   90.00
_cell.angle_beta   90.00
_cell.angle_gamma   90.00
#
_symmetry.space_group_name_H-M   'P 1'
#
loop_
_entity.id
_entity.type
_entity.pdbx_description
1 polymer ?
#
loop_
_entity_poly.entity_id
_entity_poly.type
_entity_poly.pdbx_seq_one_letter_code
_entity_poly.pdbx_strand_id
1 'polypeptide(L)'
;MKSPMFILFKMFVLIFLFFIIRNWNSGIESTWSDDAYEAFSYVLIFFIVFSLAAAIPIGSKSNPLLLADDIVDKIASSTSSYTLVEGNRGLYTYSVKIEENIIIDIYSPVENPEQLYESMKTYREILQICDTSKTKNVLYRLEMKMKELEYMLEDNIFTTLYIQKV
;
A
#
# COMPACT_ATOMS: atom_id res chain seq x y z
N MET A 1 -4.83 -17.08 -4.38
CA MET A 1 -4.52 -17.33 -2.95
C MET A 1 -4.21 -18.81 -2.79
N LYS A 2 -3.01 -19.19 -2.34
CA LYS A 2 -2.67 -20.60 -2.05
C LYS A 2 -3.33 -20.97 -0.72
N SER A 3 -4.14 -22.03 -0.70
CA SER A 3 -4.88 -22.46 0.51
C SER A 3 -3.90 -22.76 1.66
N PRO A 4 -4.16 -22.33 2.90
CA PRO A 4 -3.30 -22.62 4.06
C PRO A 4 -3.09 -24.14 4.27
N MET A 5 -4.07 -24.96 3.88
CA MET A 5 -3.94 -26.43 3.88
C MET A 5 -2.79 -26.94 3.00
N PHE A 6 -2.48 -26.24 1.91
CA PHE A 6 -1.39 -26.62 1.00
C PHE A 6 -0.01 -26.41 1.62
N ILE A 7 0.13 -25.45 2.55
CA ILE A 7 1.38 -25.19 3.26
C ILE A 7 1.60 -26.26 4.34
N LEU A 8 0.56 -26.57 5.13
CA LEU A 8 0.63 -27.61 6.15
C LEU A 8 0.98 -28.99 5.57
N PHE A 9 0.37 -29.35 4.44
CA PHE A 9 0.67 -30.59 3.74
C PHE A 9 2.14 -30.68 3.31
N LYS A 10 2.72 -29.59 2.77
CA LYS A 10 4.14 -29.56 2.39
C LYS A 10 5.08 -29.69 3.59
N MET A 11 4.75 -29.04 4.71
CA MET A 11 5.54 -29.16 5.93
C MET A 11 5.52 -30.60 6.46
N PHE A 12 4.35 -31.24 6.45
CA PHE A 12 4.21 -32.65 6.83
C PHE A 12 5.09 -33.57 5.96
N VAL A 13 5.02 -33.44 4.63
CA VAL A 13 5.82 -34.26 3.72
C VAL A 13 7.32 -34.07 3.95
N LEU A 14 7.79 -32.83 4.16
CA LEU A 14 9.21 -32.56 4.40
C LEU A 14 9.70 -33.14 5.73
N ILE A 15 8.93 -32.97 6.80
CA ILE A 15 9.27 -33.49 8.12
C ILE A 15 9.24 -35.03 8.12
N PHE A 16 8.25 -35.62 7.47
CA PHE A 16 8.13 -37.07 7.32
C PHE A 16 9.33 -37.67 6.56
N LEU A 17 9.72 -37.07 5.43
CA LEU A 17 10.92 -37.50 4.70
C LEU A 17 12.20 -37.36 5.53
N PHE A 18 12.32 -36.31 6.34
CA PHE A 18 13.44 -36.14 7.24
C PHE A 18 13.53 -37.27 8.28
N PHE A 19 12.41 -37.68 8.89
CA PHE A 19 12.39 -38.77 9.86
C PHE A 19 12.73 -40.12 9.24
N ILE A 20 12.20 -40.42 8.04
CA ILE A 20 12.57 -41.63 7.30
C ILE A 20 14.08 -41.69 7.06
N ILE A 21 14.68 -40.59 6.57
CA ILE A 21 16.12 -40.52 6.31
C ILE A 21 16.93 -40.63 7.60
N ARG A 22 16.50 -39.96 8.67
CA ARG A 22 17.16 -40.02 9.98
C ARG A 22 17.17 -41.45 10.51
N ASN A 23 16.00 -42.08 10.59
CA ASN A 23 15.83 -43.39 11.19
C ASN A 23 16.54 -44.49 10.37
N TRP A 24 16.55 -44.35 9.04
CA TRP A 24 17.37 -45.17 8.14
C TRP A 24 18.87 -45.06 8.45
N ASN A 25 19.38 -43.84 8.64
CA ASN A 25 20.80 -43.61 8.91
C ASN A 25 21.22 -43.96 10.34
N SER A 26 20.31 -43.91 11.31
CA SER A 26 20.60 -44.22 12.71
C SER A 26 20.40 -45.70 13.06
N GLY A 27 19.94 -46.53 12.11
CA GLY A 27 19.66 -47.95 12.36
C GLY A 27 18.57 -48.19 13.41
N ILE A 28 17.68 -47.19 13.61
CA ILE A 28 16.56 -47.30 14.54
C ILE A 28 15.45 -48.02 13.79
N GLU A 29 14.99 -49.16 14.32
CA GLU A 29 13.81 -49.84 13.80
C GLU A 29 12.58 -48.98 14.14
N SER A 30 12.08 -48.28 13.12
CA SER A 30 10.87 -47.47 13.17
C SER A 30 9.87 -48.04 12.17
N THR A 31 8.59 -48.08 12.55
CA THR A 31 7.54 -48.39 11.58
C THR A 31 7.10 -47.10 10.87
N TRP A 32 6.60 -47.23 9.64
CA TRP A 32 6.07 -46.09 8.86
C TRP A 32 4.97 -45.32 9.61
N SER A 33 4.21 -46.00 10.47
CA SER A 33 3.23 -45.38 11.35
C SER A 33 3.88 -44.49 12.39
N ASP A 34 4.99 -44.92 13.00
CA ASP A 34 5.69 -44.17 14.04
C ASP A 34 6.28 -42.87 13.45
N ASP A 35 6.91 -42.97 12.29
CA ASP A 35 7.43 -41.80 11.55
C ASP A 35 6.31 -40.80 11.18
N ALA A 36 5.13 -41.32 10.82
CA ALA A 36 3.99 -40.49 10.43
C ALA A 36 3.36 -39.80 11.65
N TYR A 37 3.23 -40.50 12.78
CA TYR A 37 2.77 -39.93 14.04
C TYR A 37 3.75 -38.87 14.56
N GLU A 38 5.05 -39.15 14.51
CA GLU A 38 6.10 -38.21 14.91
C GLU A 38 6.03 -36.96 14.02
N ALA A 39 6.03 -37.11 12.69
CA ALA A 39 5.92 -35.98 11.76
C ALA A 39 4.64 -35.16 11.97
N PHE A 40 3.50 -35.81 12.20
CA PHE A 40 2.23 -35.12 12.47
C PHE A 40 2.29 -34.32 13.78
N SER A 41 2.88 -34.89 14.83
CA SER A 41 3.04 -34.21 16.12
C SER A 41 3.89 -32.95 16.00
N TYR A 42 4.98 -33.00 15.21
CA TYR A 42 5.82 -31.83 14.94
C TYR A 42 5.06 -30.77 14.13
N VAL A 43 4.32 -31.14 13.09
CA VAL A 43 3.49 -30.20 12.33
C VAL A 43 2.46 -29.51 13.22
N LEU A 44 1.83 -30.26 14.13
CA LEU A 44 0.85 -29.73 15.07
C LEU A 44 1.50 -28.78 16.09
N ILE A 45 2.68 -29.12 16.62
CA ILE A 45 3.46 -28.24 17.49
C ILE A 45 3.86 -26.96 16.75
N PHE A 46 4.39 -27.06 15.53
CA PHE A 46 4.74 -25.90 14.71
C PHE A 46 3.51 -25.03 14.42
N PHE A 47 2.36 -25.64 14.15
CA PHE A 47 1.12 -24.92 13.94
C PHE A 47 0.65 -24.18 15.20
N ILE A 48 0.74 -24.82 16.37
CA ILE A 48 0.41 -24.18 17.66
C ILE A 48 1.38 -23.04 17.95
N VAL A 49 2.68 -23.26 17.81
CA VAL A 49 3.71 -22.22 18.02
C VAL A 49 3.50 -21.05 17.06
N PHE A 50 3.21 -21.33 15.78
CA PHE A 50 2.89 -20.30 14.80
C PHE A 50 1.61 -19.54 15.16
N SER A 51 0.57 -20.25 15.59
CA SER A 51 -0.71 -19.65 15.99
C SER A 51 -0.57 -18.80 17.24
N LEU A 52 0.22 -19.25 18.22
CA LEU A 52 0.55 -18.48 19.43
C LEU A 52 1.44 -17.27 19.08
N ALA A 53 2.44 -17.43 18.21
CA ALA A 53 3.25 -16.33 17.72
C ALA A 53 2.44 -15.29 16.94
N ALA A 54 1.41 -15.73 16.21
CA ALA A 54 0.46 -14.86 15.51
C ALA A 54 -0.57 -14.23 16.47
N ALA A 55 -0.91 -14.91 17.57
CA ALA A 55 -1.88 -14.46 18.57
C ALA A 55 -1.27 -13.56 19.66
N ILE A 56 0.05 -13.63 19.88
CA ILE A 56 0.76 -12.63 20.66
C ILE A 56 0.76 -11.36 19.81
N PRO A 57 0.06 -10.28 20.22
CA PRO A 57 0.28 -8.98 19.62
C PRO A 57 1.73 -8.62 19.96
N ILE A 58 2.64 -8.86 19.03
CA ILE A 58 3.98 -8.29 19.07
C ILE A 58 3.73 -6.79 19.09
N GLY A 59 3.86 -6.19 20.27
CA GLY A 59 3.67 -4.76 20.46
C GLY A 59 4.36 -4.01 19.33
N SER A 60 3.54 -3.35 18.51
CA SER A 60 3.88 -2.42 17.45
C SER A 60 5.33 -2.53 16.94
N LYS A 61 5.62 -3.58 16.18
CA LYS A 61 6.69 -3.49 15.17
C LYS A 61 6.02 -3.39 13.83
N SER A 62 5.53 -2.19 13.59
CA SER A 62 5.38 -1.62 12.26
C SER A 62 6.49 -2.15 11.35
N ASN A 63 6.12 -3.00 10.40
CA ASN A 63 7.02 -3.34 9.32
C ASN A 63 7.31 -2.02 8.59
N PRO A 64 8.57 -1.54 8.50
CA PRO A 64 8.86 -0.24 7.89
C PRO A 64 8.31 -0.13 6.46
N LEU A 65 8.20 -1.25 5.75
CA LEU A 65 7.53 -1.36 4.46
C LEU A 65 6.01 -1.11 4.53
N LEU A 66 5.31 -1.62 5.55
CA LEU A 66 3.87 -1.40 5.70
C LEU A 66 3.55 0.02 6.18
N LEU A 67 4.39 0.60 7.06
CA LEU A 67 4.29 2.02 7.42
C LEU A 67 4.51 2.92 6.20
N ALA A 68 5.50 2.60 5.36
CA ALA A 68 5.78 3.37 4.16
C ALA A 68 4.56 3.35 3.21
N ASP A 69 3.94 2.20 2.99
CA ASP A 69 2.76 2.09 2.14
C ASP A 69 1.53 2.84 2.70
N ASP A 70 1.30 2.78 4.01
CA ASP A 70 0.22 3.52 4.69
C ASP A 70 0.43 5.04 4.60
N ILE A 71 1.68 5.51 4.77
CA ILE A 71 2.04 6.92 4.62
C ILE A 71 1.85 7.37 3.17
N VAL A 72 2.29 6.56 2.21
CA VAL A 72 2.13 6.83 0.77
C VAL A 72 0.65 6.94 0.41
N ASP A 73 -0.21 6.06 0.94
CA ASP A 73 -1.66 6.12 0.73
C ASP A 73 -2.28 7.37 1.35
N LYS A 74 -1.84 7.74 2.56
CA LYS A 74 -2.32 8.95 3.21
C LYS A 74 -1.97 10.20 2.40
N ILE A 75 -0.76 10.29 1.87
CA ILE A 75 -0.33 11.41 0.99
C ILE A 75 -1.08 11.38 -0.35
N ALA A 76 -1.28 10.19 -0.94
CA ALA A 76 -2.04 10.07 -2.18
C ALA A 76 -3.50 10.52 -2.00
N SER A 77 -4.12 10.16 -0.87
CA SER A 77 -5.49 10.56 -0.55
C SER A 77 -5.61 12.05 -0.26
N SER A 78 -4.69 12.64 0.51
CA SER A 78 -4.72 14.07 0.85
C SER A 78 -4.54 14.98 -0.36
N THR A 79 -3.85 14.50 -1.39
CA THR A 79 -3.65 15.27 -2.62
C THR A 79 -4.69 14.96 -3.71
N SER A 80 -5.57 13.97 -3.52
CA SER A 80 -6.48 13.46 -4.55
C SER A 80 -7.56 14.45 -5.00
N SER A 81 -7.98 15.36 -4.11
CA SER A 81 -8.97 16.40 -4.39
C SER A 81 -8.49 17.46 -5.39
N TYR A 82 -7.16 17.58 -5.56
CA TYR A 82 -6.56 18.54 -6.47
C TYR A 82 -6.35 17.92 -7.85
N THR A 83 -6.87 18.60 -8.86
CA THR A 83 -6.99 18.13 -10.23
C THR A 83 -6.25 19.07 -11.19
N LEU A 84 -5.57 18.48 -12.16
CA LEU A 84 -5.00 19.17 -13.30
C LEU A 84 -6.05 19.16 -14.42
N VAL A 85 -6.32 20.33 -15.00
CA VAL A 85 -7.30 20.47 -16.07
C VAL A 85 -6.56 20.56 -17.40
N GLU A 86 -6.87 19.67 -18.34
CA GLU A 86 -6.21 19.65 -19.64
C GLU A 86 -6.37 21.00 -20.37
N GLY A 87 -5.28 21.49 -20.96
CA GLY A 87 -5.25 22.77 -21.66
C GLY A 87 -5.28 24.02 -20.77
N ASN A 88 -5.38 23.88 -19.44
CA ASN A 88 -5.38 25.00 -18.50
C ASN A 88 -4.23 24.86 -17.50
N ARG A 89 -3.51 25.96 -17.28
CA ARG A 89 -2.46 26.04 -16.25
C ARG A 89 -3.06 26.15 -14.87
N GLY A 90 -2.37 25.60 -13.88
CA GLY A 90 -2.73 25.68 -12.47
C GLY A 90 -3.42 24.43 -11.91
N LEU A 91 -3.62 24.47 -10.60
CA LEU A 91 -4.18 23.38 -9.81
C LEU A 91 -5.57 23.76 -9.31
N TYR A 92 -6.52 22.85 -9.48
CA TYR A 92 -7.93 23.12 -9.22
C TYR A 92 -8.56 22.11 -8.27
N THR A 93 -9.65 22.51 -7.62
CA THR A 93 -10.57 21.63 -6.92
C THR A 93 -11.80 21.42 -7.78
N TYR A 94 -12.28 20.17 -7.84
CA TYR A 94 -13.42 19.79 -8.68
C TYR A 94 -14.71 19.77 -7.87
N SER A 95 -15.76 20.37 -8.42
CA SER A 95 -17.12 20.28 -7.90
C SER A 95 -18.12 20.17 -9.06
N VAL A 96 -19.31 19.64 -8.77
CA VAL A 96 -20.38 19.47 -9.77
C VAL A 96 -21.59 20.27 -9.34
N LYS A 97 -22.18 21.00 -10.28
CA LYS A 97 -23.46 21.69 -10.10
C LYS A 97 -24.45 21.22 -11.16
N ILE A 98 -25.69 20.98 -10.73
CA ILE A 98 -26.80 20.66 -11.64
C ILE A 98 -27.71 21.88 -11.67
N GLU A 99 -27.85 22.49 -12.84
CA GLU A 99 -28.77 23.59 -13.10
C GLU A 99 -29.59 23.27 -14.33
N GLU A 100 -30.91 23.46 -14.26
CA GLU A 100 -31.83 23.33 -15.41
C GLU A 100 -31.67 22.01 -16.21
N ASN A 101 -31.41 20.90 -15.49
CA ASN A 101 -31.19 19.55 -16.05
C ASN A 101 -29.88 19.37 -16.85
N ILE A 102 -28.92 20.28 -16.66
CA ILE A 102 -27.57 20.26 -17.26
C ILE A 102 -26.54 20.00 -16.15
N ILE A 103 -25.54 19.15 -16.42
CA ILE A 103 -24.42 18.89 -15.52
C ILE A 103 -23.28 19.84 -15.86
N ILE A 104 -22.88 20.65 -14.88
CA ILE A 104 -21.79 21.62 -15.00
C ILE A 104 -20.64 21.17 -14.09
N ASP A 105 -19.50 20.90 -14.70
CA ASP A 105 -18.24 20.63 -14.03
C ASP A 105 -17.56 21.97 -13.68
N ILE A 106 -17.34 22.22 -12.39
CA ILE A 106 -16.72 23.45 -11.89
C ILE A 106 -15.33 23.14 -11.34
N TYR A 107 -14.32 23.84 -11.85
CA TYR A 107 -12.94 23.75 -11.39
C TYR A 107 -12.52 25.07 -10.75
N SER A 108 -12.48 25.09 -9.43
CA SER A 108 -12.08 26.28 -8.67
C SER A 108 -10.59 26.24 -8.37
N PRO A 109 -9.85 27.34 -8.60
CA PRO A 109 -8.43 27.41 -8.28
C PRO A 109 -8.22 27.17 -6.78
N VAL A 110 -7.07 26.62 -6.42
CA VAL A 110 -6.70 26.46 -5.00
C VAL A 110 -6.67 27.83 -4.30
N GLU A 111 -7.36 27.93 -3.16
CA GLU A 111 -7.48 29.18 -2.40
C GLU A 111 -6.15 29.66 -1.80
N ASN A 112 -5.35 28.74 -1.27
CA ASN A 112 -4.08 29.03 -0.58
C ASN A 112 -2.91 28.26 -1.23
N PRO A 113 -2.44 28.69 -2.43
CA PRO A 113 -1.40 27.97 -3.17
C PRO A 113 -0.06 27.89 -2.41
N GLU A 114 0.33 28.93 -1.67
CA GLU A 114 1.57 28.94 -0.89
C GLU A 114 1.59 27.86 0.20
N GLN A 115 0.52 27.80 1.01
CA GLN A 115 0.41 26.82 2.09
C GLN A 115 0.36 25.39 1.55
N LEU A 116 -0.33 25.19 0.42
CA LEU A 116 -0.39 23.90 -0.24
C LEU A 116 0.98 23.50 -0.81
N TYR A 117 1.73 24.43 -1.38
CA TYR A 117 3.07 24.17 -1.90
C TYR A 117 4.04 23.71 -0.81
N GLU A 118 4.08 24.39 0.35
CA GLU A 118 4.90 23.97 1.50
C GLU A 118 4.49 22.59 2.05
N SER A 119 3.17 22.31 2.07
CA SER A 119 2.66 20.99 2.46
C SER A 119 3.11 19.90 1.48
N MET A 120 3.04 20.17 0.17
CA MET A 120 3.48 19.24 -0.86
C MET A 120 5.01 19.04 -0.85
N LYS A 121 5.79 20.07 -0.55
CA LYS A 121 7.24 19.96 -0.36
C LYS A 121 7.59 19.01 0.78
N THR A 122 6.88 19.13 1.91
CA THR A 122 7.01 18.20 3.04
C THR A 122 6.66 16.77 2.63
N TYR A 123 5.56 16.59 1.90
CA TYR A 123 5.18 15.26 1.38
C TYR A 123 6.22 14.68 0.43
N ARG A 124 6.85 15.49 -0.42
CA ARG A 124 7.91 15.07 -1.32
C ARG A 124 9.11 14.51 -0.55
N GLU A 125 9.54 15.18 0.50
CA GLU A 125 10.65 14.73 1.36
C GLU A 125 10.33 13.40 2.04
N ILE A 126 9.11 13.24 2.57
CA ILE A 126 8.65 11.99 3.18
C ILE A 126 8.63 10.85 2.14
N LEU A 127 8.10 11.11 0.95
CA LEU A 127 8.05 10.12 -0.13
C LEU A 127 9.45 9.70 -0.56
N GLN A 128 10.41 10.63 -0.71
CA GLN A 128 11.79 10.30 -1.07
C GLN A 128 12.47 9.32 -0.11
N ILE A 129 12.09 9.32 1.17
CA ILE A 129 12.61 8.41 2.19
C ILE A 129 12.00 7.00 2.08
N CYS A 130 10.76 6.87 1.59
CA CYS A 130 10.01 5.62 1.60
C CYS A 130 10.48 4.60 0.53
N ASP A 131 11.14 5.05 -0.55
CA ASP A 131 11.71 4.25 -1.67
C ASP A 131 10.95 2.94 -2.06
N THR A 132 9.63 3.00 -2.21
CA THR A 132 8.83 1.88 -2.76
C THR A 132 8.42 2.13 -4.22
N SER A 133 8.01 1.07 -4.94
CA SER A 133 7.48 1.22 -6.30
C SER A 133 6.23 2.11 -6.37
N LYS A 134 5.40 2.06 -5.32
CA LYS A 134 4.20 2.89 -5.16
C LYS A 134 4.56 4.34 -4.92
N THR A 135 5.58 4.59 -4.09
CA THR A 135 6.14 5.92 -3.85
C THR A 135 6.49 6.63 -5.15
N LYS A 136 7.14 5.96 -6.11
CA LYS A 136 7.56 6.59 -7.38
C LYS A 136 6.38 7.18 -8.16
N ASN A 137 5.25 6.46 -8.20
CA ASN A 137 4.04 6.94 -8.88
C ASN A 137 3.40 8.12 -8.15
N VAL A 138 3.34 8.07 -6.82
CA VAL A 138 2.77 9.18 -6.02
C VAL A 138 3.67 10.40 -6.09
N LEU A 139 4.98 10.21 -6.02
CA LEU A 139 6.00 11.26 -6.14
C LEU A 139 5.90 11.97 -7.50
N TYR A 140 5.82 11.22 -8.60
CA TYR A 140 5.64 11.80 -9.94
C TYR A 140 4.38 12.67 -10.04
N ARG A 141 3.25 12.16 -9.53
CA ARG A 141 1.98 12.93 -9.52
C ARG A 141 2.06 14.17 -8.64
N LEU A 142 2.73 14.06 -7.49
CA LEU A 142 2.96 15.17 -6.58
C LEU A 142 3.81 16.27 -7.23
N GLU A 143 4.91 15.90 -7.90
CA GLU A 143 5.79 16.84 -8.60
C GLU A 143 5.08 17.57 -9.74
N MET A 144 4.23 16.89 -10.51
CA MET A 144 3.40 17.52 -11.54
C MET A 144 2.46 18.58 -10.93
N LYS A 145 1.85 18.29 -9.77
CA LYS A 145 0.98 19.25 -9.07
C LYS A 145 1.76 20.42 -8.48
N MET A 146 2.95 20.16 -7.91
CA MET A 146 3.83 21.20 -7.39
C MET A 146 4.26 22.18 -8.48
N LYS A 147 4.58 21.68 -9.68
CA LYS A 147 4.94 22.55 -10.82
C LYS A 147 3.79 23.46 -11.25
N GLU A 148 2.56 22.95 -11.25
CA GLU A 148 1.38 23.77 -11.58
C GLU A 148 1.04 24.76 -10.45
N LEU A 149 1.33 24.42 -9.19
CA LEU A 149 1.28 25.38 -8.08
C LEU A 149 2.33 26.49 -8.22
N GLU A 150 3.56 26.18 -8.64
CA GLU A 150 4.59 27.19 -8.94
C GLU A 150 4.09 28.18 -10.01
N TYR A 151 3.50 27.67 -11.09
CA TYR A 151 2.88 28.54 -12.11
C TYR A 151 1.76 29.40 -11.54
N MET A 152 0.91 28.87 -10.65
CA MET A 152 -0.13 29.70 -10.00
C MET A 152 0.45 30.83 -9.15
N LEU A 153 1.56 30.56 -8.44
CA LEU A 153 2.23 31.54 -7.58
C LEU A 153 2.95 32.62 -8.40
N GLU A 154 3.56 32.25 -9.52
CA GLU A 154 4.25 33.18 -10.40
C GLU A 154 3.27 34.03 -11.23
N ASP A 155 2.26 33.40 -11.82
CA ASP A 155 1.37 34.02 -12.81
C ASP A 155 0.01 34.47 -12.24
N ASN A 156 -0.23 34.33 -10.94
CA ASN A 156 -1.49 34.71 -10.26
C ASN A 156 -2.75 34.11 -10.90
N ILE A 157 -2.74 32.80 -11.14
CA ILE A 157 -3.87 32.11 -11.78
C ILE A 157 -4.97 31.83 -10.76
N PHE A 158 -6.03 32.65 -10.78
CA PHE A 158 -7.18 32.56 -9.87
C PHE A 158 -8.54 32.46 -10.59
N THR A 159 -8.55 32.00 -11.84
CA THR A 159 -9.79 31.91 -12.63
C THR A 159 -10.49 30.58 -12.38
N THR A 160 -11.80 30.60 -12.10
CA THR A 160 -12.63 29.39 -12.03
C THR A 160 -13.05 28.96 -13.44
N LEU A 161 -12.92 27.67 -13.75
CA LEU A 161 -13.31 27.12 -15.05
C LEU A 161 -14.67 26.41 -14.94
N TYR A 162 -15.52 26.62 -15.95
CA TYR A 162 -16.82 25.97 -16.08
C TYR A 162 -16.82 25.14 -17.35
N ILE A 163 -17.01 23.82 -17.22
CA ILE A 163 -17.10 22.90 -18.36
C ILE A 163 -18.51 22.29 -18.37
N GLN A 164 -19.26 22.57 -19.43
CA GLN A 164 -20.57 21.98 -19.64
C GLN A 164 -20.42 20.66 -20.39
N LYS A 165 -20.97 19.57 -19.85
CA LYS A 165 -21.13 18.31 -20.59
C LYS A 165 -22.51 18.30 -21.23
N VAL A 166 -22.51 18.27 -22.57
CA VAL A 166 -23.71 18.08 -23.41
C VAL A 166 -23.98 16.59 -23.57
#